data_AF-T0QXN7-F1
#
_entry.id   AF-T0QXN7-F1
#
_cell.length_a   1.000
_cell.length_b   1.000
_cell.length_c   1.000
_cell.angle_alpha   90.00
_cell.angle_beta   90.00
_cell.angle_gamma   90.00
#
_symmetry.space_group_name_H-M   'P 1'
#
loop_
_entity.id
_entity.type
_entity.pdbx_description
1 polymer ?
#
loop_
_entity_poly.entity_id
_entity_poly.type
_entity_poly.pdbx_seq_one_letter_code
_entity_poly.pdbx_strand_id
1 'polypeptide(L)'
;MALRFTLATAVVAATSAARVDVGERPYFLVNEMRPSPLKTQLESCADNKWERTEYSIGHRGACLMFPEHSKESYLAAARMGAGIIEIIQFT
;
A
#
# COMPACT_ATOMS: atom_id res chain seq x y z
N MET A 1 -42.48 27.71 30.45
CA MET A 1 -41.08 27.31 30.74
C MET A 1 -40.84 25.96 30.08
N ALA A 2 -40.31 25.93 28.86
CA ALA A 2 -39.91 24.69 28.19
C ALA A 2 -38.62 24.98 27.42
N LEU A 3 -37.50 24.64 28.04
CA LEU A 3 -36.16 24.86 27.50
C LEU A 3 -35.91 23.75 26.47
N ARG A 4 -35.91 24.11 25.18
CA ARG A 4 -35.61 23.18 24.08
C ARG A 4 -34.09 22.97 24.02
N PHE A 5 -33.63 21.79 24.43
CA PHE A 5 -32.26 21.35 24.21
C PHE A 5 -32.15 20.77 22.79
N THR A 6 -31.50 21.50 21.89
CA THR A 6 -31.14 20.98 20.56
C THR A 6 -29.91 20.07 20.69
N LEU A 7 -30.08 18.79 20.39
CA LEU A 7 -29.02 17.79 20.39
C LEU A 7 -28.08 18.05 19.20
N ALA A 8 -26.86 18.52 19.46
CA ALA A 8 -25.82 18.66 18.46
C ALA A 8 -25.21 17.28 18.17
N THR A 9 -25.49 16.71 16.99
CA THR A 9 -24.85 15.48 16.51
C THR A 9 -23.42 15.77 16.06
N ALA A 10 -22.44 15.30 16.81
CA ALA A 10 -21.04 15.34 16.42
C ALA A 10 -20.79 14.35 15.27
N VAL A 11 -20.36 14.86 14.11
CA VAL A 11 -19.90 14.05 12.99
C VAL A 11 -18.44 13.66 13.26
N VAL A 12 -18.21 12.39 13.60
CA VAL A 12 -16.85 11.82 13.67
C VAL A 12 -16.40 11.53 12.24
N ALA A 13 -15.43 12.30 11.75
CA ALA A 13 -14.78 12.01 10.47
C ALA A 13 -13.88 10.78 10.64
N ALA A 14 -14.24 9.67 9.99
CA ALA A 14 -13.39 8.49 9.93
C ALA A 14 -12.14 8.80 9.10
N THR A 15 -10.96 8.70 9.71
CA THR A 15 -9.69 8.74 8.98
C THR A 15 -9.58 7.45 8.17
N SER A 16 -9.90 7.50 6.88
CA SER A 16 -9.72 6.36 5.98
C SER A 16 -8.23 6.04 5.90
N ALA A 17 -7.81 4.86 6.37
CA ALA A 17 -6.49 4.34 6.09
C ALA A 17 -6.30 4.29 4.57
N ALA A 18 -5.19 4.83 4.06
CA ALA A 18 -4.91 4.81 2.63
C ALA A 18 -4.91 3.36 2.12
N ARG A 19 -5.57 3.11 0.98
CA ARG A 19 -5.57 1.80 0.34
C ARG A 19 -4.13 1.40 0.03
N VAL A 20 -3.67 0.29 0.61
CA VAL A 20 -2.37 -0.31 0.32
C VAL A 20 -2.51 -1.23 -0.90
N ASP A 21 -1.55 -1.13 -1.81
CA ASP A 21 -1.47 -1.97 -3.01
C ASP A 21 -0.09 -2.65 -3.05
N VAL A 22 0.04 -3.86 -3.58
CA VAL A 22 1.35 -4.53 -3.71
C VAL A 22 2.19 -3.99 -4.88
N GLY A 23 1.66 -3.03 -5.64
CA GLY A 23 2.32 -2.38 -6.77
C GLY A 23 2.19 -3.22 -8.05
N GLU A 24 2.73 -2.71 -9.17
CA GLU A 24 2.48 -3.31 -10.49
C GLU A 24 3.25 -4.62 -10.74
N ARG A 25 4.41 -4.82 -10.08
CA ARG A 25 5.31 -5.94 -10.39
C ARG A 25 4.70 -7.33 -10.20
N PRO A 26 4.02 -7.64 -9.08
CA PRO A 26 3.42 -8.96 -8.88
C PRO A 26 2.42 -9.29 -10.00
N TYR A 27 1.57 -8.33 -10.37
CA TYR A 27 0.60 -8.50 -11.46
C TYR A 27 1.27 -8.72 -12.82
N PHE A 28 2.30 -7.94 -13.13
CA PHE A 28 3.09 -8.11 -14.36
C PHE A 28 3.69 -9.52 -14.46
N LEU A 29 4.32 -9.99 -13.38
CA LEU A 29 4.95 -11.31 -13.34
C LEU A 29 3.94 -12.45 -13.48
N VAL A 30 2.80 -12.36 -12.78
CA VAL A 30 1.73 -13.37 -12.86
C VAL A 30 1.13 -13.42 -14.27
N ASN A 31 0.95 -12.27 -14.92
CA ASN A 31 0.44 -12.22 -16.28
C ASN A 31 1.35 -12.95 -17.28
N GLU A 32 2.67 -12.78 -17.16
CA GLU A 32 3.70 -13.44 -17.98
C GLU A 32 3.87 -14.95 -17.72
N MET A 33 3.27 -15.50 -16.66
CA MET A 33 3.36 -16.93 -16.37
C MET A 33 2.61 -17.76 -17.41
N ARG A 34 3.15 -18.94 -17.72
CA ARG A 34 2.42 -19.98 -18.46
C ARG A 34 1.20 -20.47 -17.66
N PRO A 35 0.12 -20.91 -18.34
CA PRO A 35 -1.03 -21.51 -17.68
C PRO A 35 -0.61 -22.66 -16.76
N SER A 36 -0.96 -22.55 -15.49
CA SER A 36 -0.61 -23.52 -14.44
C SER A 36 -1.55 -23.34 -13.24
N PRO A 37 -1.71 -24.36 -12.38
CA PRO A 37 -2.46 -24.21 -11.13
C PRO A 37 -1.94 -23.06 -10.25
N LEU A 38 -0.62 -22.83 -10.26
CA LEU A 38 0.00 -21.74 -9.52
C LEU A 38 -0.40 -20.36 -10.06
N LYS A 39 -0.47 -20.19 -11.39
CA LYS A 39 -0.92 -18.93 -12.01
C LYS A 39 -2.35 -18.60 -11.52
N THR A 40 -3.27 -19.56 -11.61
CA THR A 40 -4.66 -19.38 -11.15
C THR A 40 -4.73 -19.04 -9.66
N GLN A 41 -3.90 -19.68 -8.84
CA GLN A 41 -3.85 -19.37 -7.40
C GLN A 41 -3.35 -17.93 -7.17
N LEU A 42 -2.30 -17.48 -7.84
CA LEU A 42 -1.77 -16.14 -7.68
C LEU A 42 -2.73 -15.06 -8.21
N GLU A 43 -3.42 -15.32 -9.33
CA GLU A 43 -4.46 -14.43 -9.87
C GLU A 43 -5.60 -14.22 -8.87
N SER A 44 -5.96 -15.25 -8.10
CA SER A 44 -7.00 -15.12 -7.07
C SER A 44 -6.62 -14.19 -5.90
N CYS A 45 -5.33 -13.85 -5.76
CA CYS A 45 -4.84 -12.92 -4.75
C CYS A 45 -4.92 -11.44 -5.17
N ALA A 46 -5.40 -11.12 -6.39
CA ALA A 46 -5.29 -9.79 -6.97
C ALA A 46 -6.04 -8.69 -6.20
N ASP A 47 -7.24 -9.00 -5.70
CA ASP A 47 -8.13 -8.05 -5.00
C ASP A 47 -8.09 -8.20 -3.47
N ASN A 48 -7.00 -8.76 -2.95
CA ASN A 48 -6.82 -8.90 -1.50
C ASN A 48 -6.74 -7.53 -0.80
N LYS A 49 -7.18 -7.51 0.45
CA LYS A 49 -7.03 -6.35 1.34
C LYS A 49 -5.64 -6.40 1.97
N TRP A 50 -4.79 -5.46 1.58
CA TRP A 50 -3.45 -5.31 2.12
C TRP A 50 -3.44 -4.26 3.23
N GLU A 51 -2.56 -4.47 4.21
CA GLU A 51 -2.38 -3.57 5.33
C GLU A 51 -0.89 -3.23 5.47
N ARG A 52 -0.62 -1.99 5.89
CA ARG A 52 0.74 -1.55 6.19
C ARG A 52 1.21 -2.27 7.45
N THR A 53 2.43 -2.79 7.43
CA THR A 53 3.09 -3.37 8.61
C THR A 53 4.41 -2.67 8.87
N GLU A 54 4.80 -2.52 10.13
CA GLU A 54 6.08 -1.88 10.50
C GLU A 54 7.30 -2.73 10.13
N TYR A 55 7.09 -4.04 9.95
CA TYR A 55 8.13 -5.00 9.59
C TYR A 55 8.45 -5.07 8.08
N SER A 56 7.69 -4.37 7.23
CA SER A 56 7.95 -4.32 5.79
C SER A 56 9.00 -3.26 5.47
N ILE A 57 10.13 -3.68 4.88
CA ILE A 57 11.27 -2.81 4.55
C ILE A 57 11.39 -2.65 3.03
N GLY A 58 11.14 -1.46 2.53
CA GLY A 58 11.41 -1.10 1.14
C GLY A 58 12.90 -0.80 0.93
N HIS A 59 13.70 -1.82 0.60
CA HIS A 59 15.13 -1.65 0.32
C HIS A 59 15.33 -0.75 -0.91
N ARG A 60 15.97 0.40 -0.71
CA ARG A 60 16.14 1.46 -1.73
C ARG A 60 14.81 1.95 -2.32
N GLY A 61 13.71 1.84 -1.56
CA GLY A 61 12.34 2.08 -2.00
C GLY A 61 11.70 0.85 -2.68
N ALA A 62 11.06 1.04 -3.83
CA ALA A 62 10.44 0.02 -4.68
C ALA A 62 11.30 -0.28 -5.93
N CYS A 63 12.58 -0.59 -5.69
CA CYS A 63 13.66 -0.63 -6.70
C CYS A 63 13.46 -1.60 -7.88
N LEU A 64 12.51 -2.53 -7.78
CA LEU A 64 12.25 -3.53 -8.81
C LEU A 64 11.38 -3.04 -9.97
N MET A 65 10.75 -1.86 -9.84
CA MET A 65 9.98 -1.19 -10.90
C MET A 65 10.28 0.31 -11.00
N PHE A 66 10.91 0.88 -9.98
CA PHE A 66 11.24 2.30 -9.91
C PHE A 66 12.76 2.48 -9.73
N PRO A 67 13.35 3.58 -10.22
CA PRO A 67 14.77 3.83 -10.03
C PRO A 67 15.15 3.82 -8.54
N GLU A 68 16.17 3.06 -8.17
CA GLU A 68 16.63 3.02 -6.78
C GLU A 68 16.99 4.41 -6.25
N HIS A 69 16.78 4.62 -4.96
CA HIS A 69 17.08 5.89 -4.28
C HIS A 69 16.45 7.16 -4.89
N SER A 70 15.37 7.00 -5.66
CA SER A 70 14.61 8.11 -6.22
C SER A 70 13.39 8.46 -5.37
N LYS A 71 12.92 9.71 -5.51
CA LYS A 71 11.68 10.17 -4.89
C LYS A 71 10.51 9.27 -5.31
N GLU A 72 10.45 8.89 -6.58
CA GLU A 72 9.40 8.06 -7.16
C GLU A 72 9.38 6.69 -6.50
N SER A 73 10.55 6.07 -6.32
CA SER A 73 10.70 4.77 -5.66
C SER A 73 10.27 4.81 -4.19
N TYR A 74 10.63 5.86 -3.45
CA TYR A 74 10.22 6.02 -2.06
C TYR A 74 8.70 6.25 -1.92
N LEU A 75 8.12 7.06 -2.81
CA LEU A 75 6.67 7.28 -2.84
C LEU A 75 5.91 6.01 -3.19
N ALA A 76 6.40 5.23 -4.15
CA ALA A 76 5.83 3.93 -4.51
C ALA A 76 5.90 2.96 -3.31
N ALA A 77 7.05 2.82 -2.65
CA ALA A 77 7.19 1.95 -1.48
C ALA A 77 6.24 2.35 -0.34
N ALA A 78 6.07 3.65 -0.07
CA ALA A 78 5.14 4.14 0.94
C ALA A 78 3.68 3.81 0.61
N ARG A 79 3.28 3.97 -0.65
CA ARG A 79 1.94 3.57 -1.14
C ARG A 79 1.75 2.06 -1.10
N MET A 80 2.83 1.32 -1.30
CA MET A 80 2.83 -0.14 -1.23
C MET A 80 2.80 -0.71 0.20
N GLY A 81 2.73 0.16 1.21
CA GLY A 81 2.61 -0.27 2.61
C GLY A 81 3.93 -0.67 3.26
N ALA A 82 5.07 -0.22 2.72
CA ALA A 82 6.35 -0.35 3.43
C ALA A 82 6.28 0.42 4.77
N GLY A 83 6.59 -0.29 5.86
CA GLY A 83 6.67 0.27 7.20
C GLY A 83 7.90 1.15 7.37
N ILE A 84 9.02 0.68 6.83
CA ILE A 84 10.32 1.32 6.83
C ILE A 84 10.79 1.42 5.38
N ILE A 85 11.38 2.56 5.00
CA ILE A 85 11.98 2.76 3.69
C ILE A 85 13.46 3.01 3.92
N GLU A 86 14.29 2.14 3.36
CA GLU A 86 15.72 2.30 3.46
C GLU A 86 16.19 3.37 2.47
N ILE A 87 17.00 4.29 2.99
CA ILE A 87 17.64 5.37 2.24
C ILE A 87 19.15 5.25 2.44
N ILE A 88 19.92 5.49 1.38
CA ILE A 88 21.36 5.72 1.51
C ILE A 88 21.57 7.21 1.73
N GLN A 89 22.11 7.55 2.89
CA GLN A 89 22.54 8.91 3.19
C GLN A 89 23.95 9.08 2.60
N PHE A 90 24.05 9.68 1.41
CA PHE A 90 25.32 10.25 0.95
C PHE A 90 25.48 11.63 1.59
N THR A 91 25.89 11.61 2.86
CA THR A 91 26.49 12.76 3.55
C THR A 91 27.96 12.49 3.76
#